data_AF-A0A497CK64-F1
#
_entry.id   AF-A0A497CK64-F1
#
_cell.length_a   1.000
_cell.length_b   1.000
_cell.length_c   1.000
_cell.angle_alpha   90.00
_cell.angle_beta   90.00
_cell.angle_gamma   90.00
#
_symmetry.space_group_name_H-M   'P 1'
#
loop_
_entity.id
_entity.type
_entity.pdbx_description
1 polymer ?
#
loop_
_entity_poly.entity_id
_entity_poly.type
_entity_poly.pdbx_seq_one_letter_code
_entity_poly.pdbx_strand_id
1 'polypeptide(L)'
;MKQTLVKISLIILIALIITSCSVVKRVGENKHLLTQTSVFVNDKKTTSEEITNLIYQKPNSKLLGFPLRLHIYNLAREHKDSLFEVWLNKNPKRKDRLIKKLSKKQLDRLEISTIGFNNWLRKTGEAPVIVDTFRTRKSKNKLDSYYFANGWFDVKTTSITTRNDNQRATIDYNVTTGEPYILDSIANNIASPIIDSLYQKTKKDALIIKGNQYKVSDFTDERERLTNNFRNSGVFHFTQDYIRFEHDTIGTQKKVNNLIQILNRTIRNEDSVVLVPFKIYKIKEVNIYTDDAFESRNKPLQDSIS
;
A
#
# COMPACT_ATOMS: atom_id res chain seq x y z
N MET A 1 -33.30 7.19 -42.42
CA MET A 1 -33.26 5.92 -41.66
C MET A 1 -32.29 4.88 -42.23
N LYS A 2 -32.26 4.57 -43.54
CA LYS A 2 -31.34 3.56 -44.09
C LYS A 2 -29.85 3.88 -43.88
N GLN A 3 -29.43 5.13 -44.07
CA GLN A 3 -28.02 5.53 -43.88
C GLN A 3 -27.55 5.51 -42.42
N THR A 4 -28.42 5.84 -41.46
CA THR A 4 -28.11 5.77 -40.04
C THR A 4 -27.99 4.31 -39.57
N LEU A 5 -28.84 3.42 -40.09
CA LEU A 5 -28.75 1.97 -39.85
C LEU A 5 -27.45 1.36 -40.41
N VAL A 6 -26.99 1.77 -41.60
CA VAL A 6 -25.71 1.31 -42.18
C VAL A 6 -24.51 1.76 -41.33
N LYS A 7 -24.51 3.01 -40.84
CA LYS A 7 -23.45 3.51 -39.95
C LYS A 7 -23.42 2.76 -38.61
N ILE A 8 -24.59 2.49 -38.03
CA ILE A 8 -24.70 1.71 -36.79
C ILE A 8 -24.21 0.27 -37.03
N SER A 9 -24.62 -0.37 -38.13
CA SER A 9 -24.17 -1.71 -38.51
C SER A 9 -22.65 -1.78 -38.73
N LEU A 10 -22.05 -0.78 -39.38
CA LEU A 10 -20.60 -0.70 -39.56
C LEU A 10 -19.85 -0.56 -38.24
N ILE A 11 -20.37 0.25 -37.31
CA ILE A 11 -19.78 0.39 -35.95
C ILE A 11 -19.89 -0.92 -35.18
N ILE A 12 -21.02 -1.62 -35.27
CA ILE A 12 -21.22 -2.94 -34.66
C ILE A 12 -20.27 -3.98 -35.28
N LEU A 13 -20.08 -3.98 -36.60
CA LEU A 13 -19.15 -4.87 -37.30
C LEU A 13 -17.70 -4.61 -36.87
N ILE A 14 -17.29 -3.34 -36.77
CA ILE A 14 -15.96 -2.97 -36.27
C ILE A 14 -15.80 -3.40 -34.80
N ALA A 15 -16.82 -3.22 -33.97
CA ALA A 15 -16.82 -3.68 -32.59
C ALA A 15 -16.68 -5.21 -32.49
N LEU A 16 -17.37 -5.97 -33.36
CA LEU A 16 -17.27 -7.43 -33.46
C LEU A 16 -15.89 -7.92 -33.91
N ILE A 17 -15.18 -7.16 -34.75
CA ILE A 17 -13.81 -7.53 -35.16
C ILE A 17 -12.80 -7.32 -34.01
N ILE A 18 -13.03 -6.31 -33.16
CA ILE A 18 -12.15 -5.98 -32.03
C ILE A 18 -12.26 -7.01 -30.89
N THR A 19 -13.39 -7.73 -30.76
CA THR A 19 -13.58 -8.75 -29.71
C THR A 19 -12.82 -10.06 -29.95
N SER A 20 -12.31 -10.32 -31.17
CA SER A 20 -11.53 -11.54 -31.46
C SER A 20 -10.09 -11.50 -30.93
N CYS A 21 -9.66 -10.38 -30.36
CA CYS A 21 -8.31 -10.25 -29.82
C CYS A 21 -8.13 -11.14 -28.57
N SER A 22 -7.22 -12.10 -28.65
CA SER A 22 -6.84 -12.93 -27.49
C SER A 22 -6.04 -12.10 -26.46
N VAL A 23 -6.58 -11.99 -25.24
CA VAL A 23 -5.87 -11.39 -24.09
C VAL A 23 -4.71 -12.25 -23.60
N VAL A 24 -4.71 -13.55 -23.92
CA VAL A 24 -3.66 -14.50 -23.50
C VAL A 24 -2.50 -14.60 -24.50
N LYS A 25 -2.51 -13.82 -25.58
CA LYS A 25 -1.48 -13.83 -26.63
C LYS A 25 -0.03 -13.68 -26.12
N ARG A 26 0.17 -12.98 -24.99
CA ARG A 26 1.47 -12.74 -24.35
C ARG A 26 1.65 -13.51 -23.04
N VAL A 27 0.80 -14.49 -22.78
CA VAL A 27 0.93 -15.40 -21.64
C VAL A 27 1.82 -16.55 -22.08
N GLY A 28 2.91 -16.78 -21.35
CA GLY A 28 3.83 -17.86 -21.66
C GLY A 28 3.19 -19.25 -21.56
N GLU A 29 3.83 -20.25 -22.17
CA GLU A 29 3.42 -21.65 -22.05
C GLU A 29 3.35 -22.07 -20.58
N ASN A 30 2.31 -22.83 -20.21
CA ASN A 30 2.00 -23.26 -18.84
C ASN A 30 1.72 -22.14 -17.82
N LYS A 31 1.64 -20.87 -18.26
CA LYS A 31 1.24 -19.73 -17.41
C LYS A 31 -0.24 -19.41 -17.61
N HIS A 32 -0.82 -18.76 -16.60
CA HIS A 32 -2.23 -18.37 -16.62
C HIS A 32 -2.40 -16.88 -16.26
N LEU A 33 -3.17 -16.17 -17.08
CA LEU A 33 -3.58 -14.79 -16.85
C LEU A 33 -4.57 -14.72 -15.69
N LEU A 34 -4.27 -13.91 -14.68
CA LEU A 34 -5.17 -13.60 -13.59
C LEU A 34 -6.28 -12.67 -14.09
N THR A 35 -7.50 -13.19 -14.21
CA THR A 35 -8.66 -12.43 -14.75
C THR A 35 -9.58 -11.89 -13.68
N GLN A 36 -9.58 -12.51 -12.50
CA GLN A 36 -10.42 -12.16 -11.37
C GLN A 36 -9.74 -12.54 -10.06
N THR A 37 -9.94 -11.68 -9.07
CA THR A 37 -9.60 -11.96 -7.68
C THR A 37 -10.81 -11.62 -6.82
N SER A 38 -11.22 -12.53 -5.95
CA SER A 38 -12.32 -12.32 -5.02
C SER A 38 -11.83 -12.54 -3.59
N VAL A 39 -12.38 -11.78 -2.64
CA VAL A 39 -12.16 -12.00 -1.20
C VAL A 39 -13.51 -12.27 -0.56
N PHE A 40 -13.59 -13.36 0.19
CA PHE A 40 -14.74 -13.76 0.98
C PHE A 40 -14.34 -13.71 2.45
N VAL A 41 -15.18 -13.12 3.29
CA VAL A 41 -14.96 -12.99 4.73
C VAL A 41 -16.15 -13.63 5.41
N ASN A 42 -15.93 -14.74 6.12
CA ASN A 42 -16.98 -15.57 6.70
C ASN A 42 -18.08 -15.89 5.65
N ASP A 43 -17.65 -16.44 4.52
CA ASP A 43 -18.46 -16.84 3.36
C ASP A 43 -19.19 -15.71 2.62
N LYS A 44 -18.99 -14.44 3.02
CA LYS A 44 -19.57 -13.28 2.36
C LYS A 44 -18.55 -12.58 1.47
N LYS A 45 -18.86 -12.47 0.18
CA LYS A 45 -18.01 -11.73 -0.77
C LYS A 45 -17.90 -10.27 -0.35
N THR A 46 -16.67 -9.79 -0.22
CA THR A 46 -16.37 -8.42 0.20
C THR A 46 -15.68 -7.67 -0.94
N THR A 47 -16.11 -6.42 -1.15
CA THR A 47 -15.55 -5.51 -2.17
C THR A 47 -15.07 -4.19 -1.56
N SER A 48 -14.86 -4.16 -0.24
CA SER A 48 -14.34 -2.96 0.41
C SER A 48 -12.95 -2.65 -0.10
N GLU A 49 -12.66 -1.35 -0.24
CA GLU A 49 -11.38 -0.87 -0.74
C GLU A 49 -10.23 -1.27 0.18
N GLU A 50 -10.42 -1.15 1.50
CA GLU A 50 -9.46 -1.54 2.53
C GLU A 50 -8.97 -2.98 2.32
N ILE A 51 -9.90 -3.93 2.20
CA ILE A 51 -9.58 -5.36 2.02
C ILE A 51 -8.98 -5.63 0.64
N THR A 52 -9.52 -4.98 -0.40
CA THR A 52 -9.02 -5.14 -1.78
C THR A 52 -7.58 -4.64 -1.91
N ASN A 53 -7.19 -3.62 -1.15
CA ASN A 53 -5.84 -3.06 -1.13
C ASN A 53 -4.82 -3.94 -0.40
N LEU A 54 -5.26 -4.96 0.34
CA LEU A 54 -4.37 -5.95 0.96
C LEU A 54 -3.85 -7.00 -0.05
N ILE A 55 -4.46 -7.08 -1.23
CA ILE A 55 -4.11 -8.06 -2.26
C ILE A 55 -2.94 -7.57 -3.12
N TYR A 56 -1.85 -8.34 -3.14
CA TYR A 56 -0.61 -8.00 -3.86
C TYR A 56 -0.69 -8.14 -5.37
N GLN A 57 -1.51 -9.05 -5.90
CA GLN A 57 -1.69 -9.23 -7.33
C GLN A 57 -3.14 -8.96 -7.71
N LYS A 58 -3.36 -7.86 -8.42
CA LYS A 58 -4.65 -7.46 -8.94
C LYS A 58 -4.71 -7.80 -10.43
N PRO A 59 -5.85 -8.26 -10.97
CA PRO A 59 -6.02 -8.43 -12.41
C PRO A 59 -5.72 -7.13 -13.17
N ASN A 60 -5.42 -7.25 -14.46
CA ASN A 60 -5.28 -6.10 -15.34
C ASN A 60 -6.50 -5.16 -15.27
N SER A 61 -6.25 -3.86 -15.38
CA SER A 61 -7.31 -2.85 -15.29
C SER A 61 -8.34 -3.03 -16.41
N LYS A 62 -9.60 -2.80 -16.08
CA LYS A 62 -10.73 -2.90 -17.02
C LYS A 62 -11.39 -1.53 -17.15
N LEU A 63 -11.57 -1.09 -18.39
CA LEU A 63 -12.40 0.07 -18.72
C LEU A 63 -13.75 -0.47 -19.20
N LEU A 64 -14.83 -0.15 -18.48
CA LEU A 64 -16.19 -0.65 -18.80
C LEU A 64 -16.24 -2.19 -18.95
N GLY A 65 -15.51 -2.92 -18.10
CA GLY A 65 -15.41 -4.38 -18.15
C GLY A 65 -14.42 -4.94 -19.19
N PHE A 66 -13.88 -4.11 -20.08
CA PHE A 66 -12.95 -4.52 -21.13
C PHE A 66 -11.49 -4.20 -20.76
N PRO A 67 -10.54 -5.16 -20.84
CA PRO A 67 -9.14 -4.95 -20.46
C PRO A 67 -8.35 -4.20 -21.55
N LEU A 68 -8.77 -2.98 -21.88
CA LEU A 68 -8.25 -2.19 -23.01
C LEU A 68 -6.72 -2.08 -23.01
N ARG A 69 -6.12 -1.79 -21.86
CA ARG A 69 -4.66 -1.64 -21.74
C ARG A 69 -3.91 -2.94 -22.00
N LEU A 70 -4.48 -4.09 -21.62
CA LEU A 70 -3.88 -5.39 -21.93
C LEU A 70 -3.91 -5.67 -23.44
N HIS A 71 -5.00 -5.30 -24.12
CA HIS A 71 -5.06 -5.41 -25.58
C HIS A 71 -4.03 -4.51 -26.26
N ILE A 72 -3.87 -3.25 -25.82
CA ILE A 72 -2.85 -2.33 -26.32
C ILE A 72 -1.45 -2.94 -26.15
N TYR A 73 -1.15 -3.51 -24.99
CA TYR A 73 0.12 -4.20 -24.75
C TYR A 73 0.34 -5.38 -25.72
N ASN A 74 -0.69 -6.20 -25.94
CA ASN A 74 -0.62 -7.37 -26.81
C ASN A 74 -0.43 -7.04 -28.31
N LEU A 75 -0.65 -5.78 -28.72
CA LEU A 75 -0.31 -5.27 -30.06
C LEU A 75 1.20 -5.06 -30.23
N ALA A 76 1.91 -4.76 -29.14
CA ALA A 76 3.37 -4.61 -29.17
C ALA A 76 4.04 -5.95 -29.51
N ARG A 77 5.18 -5.87 -30.18
CA ARG A 77 6.06 -7.00 -30.52
C ARG A 77 7.37 -6.90 -29.74
N GLU A 78 7.84 -8.05 -29.25
CA GLU A 78 9.18 -8.18 -28.70
C GLU A 78 10.22 -8.07 -29.83
N HIS A 79 11.41 -7.55 -29.53
CA HIS A 79 12.52 -7.38 -30.48
C HIS A 79 12.12 -6.66 -31.77
N LYS A 80 11.39 -5.54 -31.64
CA LYS A 80 10.81 -4.80 -32.78
C LYS A 80 11.86 -4.22 -33.73
N ASP A 81 13.01 -3.83 -33.18
CA ASP A 81 14.24 -3.46 -33.88
C ASP A 81 14.70 -4.56 -34.84
N SER A 82 14.97 -5.75 -34.32
CA SER A 82 15.40 -6.91 -35.11
C SER A 82 14.36 -7.30 -36.15
N LEU A 83 13.07 -7.20 -35.81
CA LEU A 83 11.97 -7.46 -36.74
C LEU A 83 11.86 -6.43 -37.86
N PHE A 84 12.23 -5.17 -37.61
CA PHE A 84 12.27 -4.14 -38.64
C PHE A 84 13.38 -4.44 -39.65
N GLU A 85 14.56 -4.82 -39.17
CA GLU A 85 15.67 -5.25 -40.02
C GLU A 85 15.33 -6.48 -40.84
N VAL A 86 14.73 -7.51 -40.23
CA VAL A 86 14.25 -8.70 -40.95
C VAL A 86 13.22 -8.30 -42.02
N TRP A 87 12.28 -7.40 -41.71
CA TRP A 87 11.32 -6.90 -42.69
C TRP A 87 12.02 -6.13 -43.82
N LEU A 88 13.00 -5.28 -43.51
CA LEU A 88 13.72 -4.49 -44.49
C LEU A 88 14.50 -5.37 -45.47
N ASN A 89 15.14 -6.42 -44.95
CA ASN A 89 16.02 -7.32 -45.69
C ASN A 89 15.29 -8.54 -46.30
N LYS A 90 14.03 -8.81 -45.92
CA LYS A 90 13.23 -9.94 -46.47
C LYS A 90 13.16 -9.96 -48.01
N ASN A 91 13.22 -8.79 -48.65
CA ASN A 91 13.29 -8.66 -50.09
C ASN A 91 14.57 -7.92 -50.47
N PRO A 92 15.45 -8.48 -51.31
CA PRO A 92 16.80 -7.95 -51.53
C PRO A 92 16.79 -6.51 -52.07
N LYS A 93 15.80 -6.15 -52.91
CA LYS A 93 15.66 -4.79 -53.50
C LYS A 93 14.79 -3.84 -52.67
N ARG A 94 14.29 -4.22 -51.49
CA ARG A 94 13.36 -3.38 -50.69
C ARG A 94 14.08 -2.17 -50.10
N LYS A 95 15.23 -2.38 -49.48
CA LYS A 95 16.04 -1.32 -48.87
C LYS A 95 16.41 -0.26 -49.89
N ASP A 96 16.99 -0.66 -51.03
CA ASP A 96 17.41 0.27 -52.08
C ASP A 96 16.23 1.07 -52.66
N ARG A 97 15.09 0.41 -52.89
CA ARG A 97 13.87 1.07 -53.37
C ARG A 97 13.31 2.09 -52.37
N LEU A 98 13.35 1.77 -51.07
CA LEU A 98 12.92 2.70 -50.03
C LEU A 98 13.88 3.87 -49.90
N ILE A 99 15.20 3.64 -49.96
CA ILE A 99 16.20 4.72 -49.96
C ILE A 99 16.01 5.63 -51.18
N LYS A 100 15.78 5.07 -52.37
CA LYS A 100 15.52 5.87 -53.57
C LYS A 100 14.25 6.71 -53.46
N LYS A 101 13.21 6.22 -52.79
CA LYS A 101 11.92 6.93 -52.63
C LYS A 101 11.90 7.92 -51.47
N LEU A 102 12.56 7.60 -50.36
CA LEU A 102 12.46 8.32 -49.08
C LEU A 102 13.79 8.95 -48.62
N SER A 103 14.93 8.73 -49.29
CA SER A 103 16.27 9.02 -48.73
C SER A 103 16.60 8.17 -47.49
N LYS A 104 17.90 7.97 -47.24
CA LYS A 104 18.41 7.18 -46.10
C LYS A 104 17.91 7.73 -44.77
N LYS A 105 17.96 9.06 -44.57
CA LYS A 105 17.54 9.71 -43.33
C LYS A 105 16.06 9.48 -43.00
N GLN A 106 15.16 9.45 -43.99
CA GLN A 106 13.74 9.18 -43.71
C GLN A 106 13.49 7.69 -43.45
N LEU A 107 14.28 6.78 -44.07
CA LEU A 107 14.23 5.37 -43.73
C LEU A 107 14.68 5.12 -42.27
N ASP A 108 15.77 5.76 -41.85
CA ASP A 108 16.24 5.68 -40.45
C ASP A 108 15.19 6.27 -39.49
N ARG A 109 14.56 7.39 -39.86
CA ARG A 109 13.46 7.98 -39.07
C ARG A 109 12.23 7.06 -39.00
N LEU A 110 11.93 6.33 -40.08
CA LEU A 110 10.85 5.35 -40.13
C LEU A 110 11.13 4.19 -39.17
N GLU A 111 12.36 3.69 -39.11
CA GLU A 111 12.80 2.68 -38.14
C GLU A 111 12.59 3.17 -36.70
N ILE A 112 13.15 4.33 -36.36
CA ILE A 112 13.03 4.96 -35.04
C ILE A 112 11.55 5.15 -34.67
N SER A 113 10.73 5.67 -35.60
CA SER A 113 9.31 5.86 -35.37
C SER A 113 8.57 4.54 -35.14
N THR A 114 8.95 3.48 -35.86
CA THR A 114 8.34 2.16 -35.74
C THR A 114 8.67 1.50 -34.40
N ILE A 115 9.91 1.64 -33.93
CA ILE A 115 10.35 1.17 -32.61
C ILE A 115 9.69 2.02 -31.51
N GLY A 116 9.69 3.34 -31.68
CA GLY A 116 9.07 4.30 -30.77
C GLY A 116 7.58 4.03 -30.57
N PHE A 117 6.84 3.77 -31.66
CA PHE A 117 5.43 3.39 -31.59
C PHE A 117 5.22 2.08 -30.83
N ASN A 118 6.09 1.08 -31.04
CA ASN A 118 6.04 -0.18 -30.30
C ASN A 118 6.31 0.01 -28.80
N ASN A 119 7.27 0.85 -28.45
CA ASN A 119 7.55 1.20 -27.05
C ASN A 119 6.40 1.99 -26.43
N TRP A 120 5.76 2.88 -27.18
CA TRP A 120 4.56 3.58 -26.76
C TRP A 120 3.42 2.60 -26.44
N LEU A 121 3.20 1.57 -27.27
CA LEU A 121 2.22 0.50 -26.98
C LEU A 121 2.54 -0.24 -25.67
N ARG A 122 3.82 -0.61 -25.44
CA ARG A 122 4.24 -1.29 -24.20
C ARG A 122 4.07 -0.42 -22.96
N LYS A 123 4.36 0.88 -23.08
CA LYS A 123 4.28 1.85 -21.98
C LYS A 123 2.84 2.23 -21.65
N THR A 124 1.99 2.36 -22.67
CA THR A 124 0.58 2.76 -22.52
C THR A 124 -0.30 1.58 -22.12
N GLY A 125 0.04 0.38 -22.60
CA GLY A 125 -0.62 -0.86 -22.24
C GLY A 125 -0.15 -1.42 -20.90
N GLU A 126 -0.80 -2.48 -20.47
CA GLU A 126 -0.44 -3.24 -19.26
C GLU A 126 -0.04 -4.67 -19.65
N ALA A 127 1.10 -5.14 -19.15
CA ALA A 127 1.52 -6.52 -19.34
C ALA A 127 0.52 -7.50 -18.68
N PRO A 128 0.37 -8.73 -19.20
CA PRO A 128 -0.52 -9.72 -18.61
C PRO A 128 -0.10 -10.03 -17.17
N VAL A 129 -1.02 -9.89 -16.23
CA VAL A 129 -0.78 -10.29 -14.84
C VAL A 129 -0.85 -11.81 -14.74
N ILE A 130 0.29 -12.46 -14.56
CA ILE A 130 0.36 -13.91 -14.41
C ILE A 130 0.13 -14.28 -12.95
N VAL A 131 -0.58 -15.38 -12.72
CA VAL A 131 -0.75 -15.92 -11.36
C VAL A 131 0.61 -16.29 -10.77
N ASP A 132 0.93 -15.67 -9.63
CA ASP A 132 2.14 -15.91 -8.86
C ASP A 132 1.76 -16.45 -7.47
N THR A 133 2.26 -17.65 -7.14
CA THR A 133 1.98 -18.34 -5.87
C THR A 133 2.61 -17.64 -4.66
N PHE A 134 3.77 -17.01 -4.83
CA PHE A 134 4.42 -16.24 -3.78
C PHE A 134 3.64 -14.97 -3.46
N ARG A 135 3.14 -14.27 -4.48
CA ARG A 135 2.23 -13.12 -4.28
C ARG A 135 0.91 -13.57 -3.66
N THR A 136 0.36 -14.73 -4.05
CA THR A 136 -0.82 -15.29 -3.39
C THR A 136 -0.58 -15.47 -1.89
N ARG A 137 0.55 -16.09 -1.50
CA ARG A 137 0.90 -16.29 -0.09
C ARG A 137 1.07 -14.96 0.65
N LYS A 138 1.70 -13.95 0.04
CA LYS A 138 1.81 -12.61 0.63
C LYS A 138 0.44 -11.97 0.88
N SER A 139 -0.50 -12.07 -0.06
CA SER A 139 -1.87 -11.58 0.14
C SER A 139 -2.57 -12.28 1.30
N LYS A 140 -2.44 -13.61 1.41
CA LYS A 140 -3.01 -14.37 2.56
C LYS A 140 -2.47 -13.87 3.89
N ASN A 141 -1.14 -13.78 4.01
CA ASN A 141 -0.51 -13.33 5.24
C ASN A 141 -0.90 -11.89 5.59
N LYS A 142 -1.08 -11.02 4.58
CA LYS A 142 -1.51 -9.64 4.78
C LYS A 142 -2.97 -9.54 5.24
N LEU A 143 -3.86 -10.39 4.70
CA LEU A 143 -5.24 -10.53 5.18
C LEU A 143 -5.24 -11.03 6.63
N ASP A 144 -4.53 -12.12 6.93
CA ASP A 144 -4.41 -12.65 8.30
C ASP A 144 -3.89 -11.57 9.27
N SER A 145 -2.83 -10.86 8.89
CA SER A 145 -2.26 -9.78 9.72
C SER A 145 -3.23 -8.62 9.95
N TYR A 146 -4.04 -8.26 8.95
CA TYR A 146 -5.02 -7.19 9.06
C TYR A 146 -6.13 -7.55 10.05
N TYR A 147 -6.73 -8.73 9.92
CA TYR A 147 -7.79 -9.17 10.83
C TYR A 147 -7.24 -9.45 12.23
N PHE A 148 -6.03 -10.01 12.34
CA PHE A 148 -5.33 -10.15 13.61
C PHE A 148 -5.16 -8.80 14.32
N ALA A 149 -4.69 -7.77 13.60
CA ALA A 149 -4.54 -6.42 14.15
C ALA A 149 -5.88 -5.77 14.56
N ASN A 150 -6.99 -6.28 14.04
CA ASN A 150 -8.34 -5.87 14.42
C ASN A 150 -8.97 -6.82 15.45
N GLY A 151 -8.20 -7.68 16.13
CA GLY A 151 -8.69 -8.49 17.26
C GLY A 151 -9.25 -9.86 16.90
N TRP A 152 -9.15 -10.30 15.66
CA TRP A 152 -9.47 -11.68 15.29
C TRP A 152 -8.20 -12.54 15.31
N PHE A 153 -7.77 -12.98 16.49
CA PHE A 153 -6.49 -13.68 16.63
C PHE A 153 -6.48 -15.10 16.04
N ASP A 154 -7.66 -15.72 15.94
CA ASP A 154 -7.83 -17.05 15.34
C ASP A 154 -8.04 -16.99 13.82
N VAL A 155 -7.83 -15.84 13.18
CA VAL A 155 -8.09 -15.67 11.75
C VAL A 155 -7.26 -16.65 10.90
N LYS A 156 -7.93 -17.22 9.90
CA LYS A 156 -7.29 -18.07 8.91
C LYS A 156 -7.74 -17.71 7.50
N THR A 157 -6.78 -17.40 6.64
CA THR A 157 -7.02 -17.21 5.21
C THR A 157 -6.60 -18.45 4.41
N THR A 158 -7.51 -18.94 3.59
CA THR A 158 -7.23 -19.93 2.54
C THR A 158 -7.31 -19.29 1.16
N SER A 159 -6.78 -19.95 0.14
CA SER A 159 -6.85 -19.45 -1.23
C SER A 159 -7.08 -20.61 -2.19
N ILE A 160 -8.05 -20.46 -3.08
CA ILE A 160 -8.32 -21.40 -4.17
C ILE A 160 -7.92 -20.73 -5.46
N THR A 161 -7.18 -21.43 -6.30
CA THR A 161 -6.78 -20.93 -7.62
C THR A 161 -7.32 -21.86 -8.69
N THR A 162 -8.27 -21.37 -9.46
CA THR A 162 -8.90 -22.12 -10.56
C THR A 162 -8.18 -21.77 -11.86
N ARG A 163 -7.75 -22.79 -12.60
CA ARG A 163 -7.04 -22.66 -13.88
C ARG A 163 -7.88 -23.29 -14.98
N ASN A 164 -8.07 -22.57 -16.07
CA ASN A 164 -8.85 -23.00 -17.21
C ASN A 164 -7.94 -23.25 -18.41
N ASP A 165 -8.37 -24.14 -19.31
CA ASP A 165 -7.62 -24.54 -20.52
C ASP A 165 -7.27 -23.38 -21.45
N ASN A 166 -8.02 -22.27 -21.39
CA ASN A 166 -7.77 -21.06 -22.16
C ASN A 166 -6.69 -20.14 -21.54
N GLN A 167 -5.80 -20.68 -20.70
CA GLN A 167 -4.74 -19.96 -19.98
C GLN A 167 -5.24 -18.81 -19.10
N ARG A 168 -6.47 -18.90 -18.60
CA ARG A 168 -7.03 -17.94 -17.63
C ARG A 168 -7.11 -18.57 -16.25
N ALA A 169 -7.00 -17.74 -15.24
CA ALA A 169 -7.14 -18.17 -13.87
C ALA A 169 -7.83 -17.13 -13.00
N THR A 170 -8.50 -17.63 -11.97
CA THR A 170 -9.11 -16.84 -10.90
C THR A 170 -8.49 -17.23 -9.57
N ILE A 171 -8.52 -16.30 -8.61
CA ILE A 171 -8.08 -16.56 -7.24
C ILE A 171 -9.16 -16.09 -6.29
N ASP A 172 -9.63 -17.00 -5.46
CA ASP A 172 -10.60 -16.70 -4.41
C ASP A 172 -9.90 -16.88 -3.06
N TYR A 173 -9.85 -15.79 -2.28
CA TYR A 173 -9.33 -15.78 -0.92
C TYR A 173 -10.50 -15.92 0.05
N ASN A 174 -10.48 -16.93 0.92
CA ASN A 174 -11.51 -17.15 1.93
C ASN A 174 -10.90 -16.90 3.31
N VAL A 175 -11.36 -15.85 3.95
CA VAL A 175 -10.96 -15.44 5.30
C VAL A 175 -12.02 -15.95 6.28
N THR A 176 -11.61 -16.77 7.23
CA THR A 176 -12.41 -17.18 8.38
C THR A 176 -11.88 -16.43 9.59
N THR A 177 -12.64 -15.48 10.12
CA THR A 177 -12.13 -14.60 11.20
C THR A 177 -12.18 -15.25 12.58
N GLY A 178 -13.12 -16.17 12.81
CA GLY A 178 -13.46 -16.61 14.16
C GLY A 178 -14.15 -15.50 14.96
N GLU A 179 -14.21 -15.69 16.28
CA GLU A 179 -14.79 -14.71 17.19
C GLU A 179 -13.78 -13.61 17.53
N PRO A 180 -14.23 -12.34 17.64
CA PRO A 180 -13.35 -11.25 18.03
C PRO A 180 -12.92 -11.39 19.49
N TYR A 181 -11.65 -11.07 19.75
CA TYR A 181 -11.12 -11.01 21.09
C TYR A 181 -11.51 -9.69 21.74
N ILE A 182 -12.00 -9.76 22.98
CA ILE A 182 -12.52 -8.61 23.72
C ILE A 182 -11.52 -8.20 24.80
N LEU A 183 -11.30 -6.90 24.96
CA LEU A 183 -10.46 -6.34 26.01
C LEU A 183 -11.19 -6.46 27.37
N ASP A 184 -10.70 -7.32 28.27
CA ASP A 184 -11.40 -7.63 29.54
C ASP A 184 -10.87 -6.83 30.73
N SER A 185 -9.55 -6.66 30.81
CA SER A 185 -8.90 -5.93 31.89
C SER A 185 -7.81 -5.00 31.38
N ILE A 186 -7.66 -3.86 32.04
CA ILE A 186 -6.65 -2.85 31.74
C ILE A 186 -5.97 -2.48 33.06
N ALA A 187 -4.80 -3.04 33.29
CA ALA A 187 -3.93 -2.70 34.40
C ALA A 187 -2.86 -1.70 33.95
N ASN A 188 -2.19 -1.06 34.90
CA ASN A 188 -1.04 -0.22 34.61
C ASN A 188 0.10 -0.43 35.63
N ASN A 189 1.31 -0.16 35.17
CA ASN A 189 2.52 -0.09 35.96
C ASN A 189 3.33 1.11 35.48
N ILE A 190 3.34 2.18 36.27
CA ILE A 190 3.94 3.46 35.91
C ILE A 190 5.11 3.74 36.85
N ALA A 191 6.33 3.73 36.32
CA ALA A 191 7.55 3.79 37.12
C ALA A 191 7.82 5.20 37.72
N SER A 192 7.37 6.25 37.04
CA SER A 192 7.61 7.64 37.44
C SER A 192 6.39 8.22 38.16
N PRO A 193 6.47 8.63 39.44
CA PRO A 193 5.31 9.14 40.20
C PRO A 193 4.61 10.33 39.57
N ILE A 194 5.37 11.22 38.92
CA ILE A 194 4.81 12.38 38.21
C ILE A 194 3.97 11.94 37.01
N ILE A 195 4.39 10.89 36.31
CA ILE A 195 3.66 10.37 35.15
C ILE A 195 2.39 9.65 35.61
N ASP A 196 2.46 8.90 36.71
CA ASP A 196 1.26 8.26 37.29
C ASP A 196 0.21 9.32 37.63
N SER A 197 0.60 10.40 38.32
CA SER A 197 -0.32 11.50 38.63
C SER A 197 -0.96 12.13 37.38
N LEU A 198 -0.20 12.34 36.31
CA LEU A 198 -0.71 12.86 35.04
C LEU A 198 -1.63 11.86 34.32
N TYR A 199 -1.28 10.57 34.38
CA TYR A 199 -2.09 9.50 33.79
C TYR A 199 -3.46 9.42 34.47
N GLN A 200 -3.52 9.41 35.81
CA GLN A 200 -4.80 9.35 36.53
C GLN A 200 -5.74 10.51 36.17
N LYS A 201 -5.20 11.73 35.95
CA LYS A 201 -5.99 12.90 35.54
C LYS A 201 -6.64 12.79 34.16
N THR A 202 -6.04 11.99 33.26
CA THR A 202 -6.46 11.88 31.85
C THR A 202 -7.07 10.51 31.53
N LYS A 203 -7.29 9.67 32.55
CA LYS A 203 -7.81 8.30 32.42
C LYS A 203 -9.23 8.25 31.86
N LYS A 204 -10.06 9.25 32.14
CA LYS A 204 -11.44 9.36 31.63
C LYS A 204 -11.51 9.50 30.10
N ASP A 205 -10.45 10.01 29.48
CA ASP A 205 -10.37 10.27 28.04
C ASP A 205 -9.62 9.14 27.31
N ALA A 206 -9.46 7.98 27.94
CA ALA A 206 -8.75 6.83 27.37
C ALA A 206 -9.48 6.25 26.16
N LEU A 207 -8.70 5.90 25.13
CA LEU A 207 -9.23 5.32 23.88
C LEU A 207 -9.35 3.80 23.94
N ILE A 208 -8.57 3.17 24.82
CA ILE A 208 -8.69 1.74 25.11
C ILE A 208 -9.76 1.52 26.18
N ILE A 209 -10.86 0.87 25.80
CA ILE A 209 -12.06 0.72 26.63
C ILE A 209 -12.32 -0.77 26.90
N LYS A 210 -12.49 -1.11 28.18
CA LYS A 210 -12.89 -2.46 28.59
C LYS A 210 -14.24 -2.83 27.95
N GLY A 211 -14.33 -4.04 27.42
CA GLY A 211 -15.50 -4.58 26.73
C GLY A 211 -15.49 -4.35 25.22
N ASN A 212 -14.60 -3.51 24.70
CA ASN A 212 -14.45 -3.33 23.26
C ASN A 212 -13.61 -4.46 22.65
N GLN A 213 -13.82 -4.70 21.35
CA GLN A 213 -12.95 -5.55 20.56
C GLN A 213 -11.53 -5.00 20.55
N TYR A 214 -10.54 -5.88 20.73
CA TYR A 214 -9.14 -5.51 20.62
C TYR A 214 -8.84 -4.93 19.23
N LYS A 215 -8.22 -3.76 19.17
CA LYS A 215 -7.72 -3.18 17.91
C LYS A 215 -6.38 -2.49 18.15
N VAL A 216 -5.39 -2.83 17.35
CA VAL A 216 -4.03 -2.25 17.42
C VAL A 216 -4.06 -0.73 17.19
N SER A 217 -5.01 -0.21 16.39
CA SER A 217 -5.21 1.23 16.21
C SER A 217 -5.45 1.95 17.53
N ASP A 218 -6.34 1.42 18.37
CA ASP A 218 -6.76 2.07 19.61
C ASP A 218 -5.58 2.20 20.59
N PHE A 219 -4.67 1.22 20.62
CA PHE A 219 -3.44 1.29 21.41
C PHE A 219 -2.42 2.28 20.83
N THR A 220 -2.38 2.42 19.51
CA THR A 220 -1.50 3.38 18.84
C THR A 220 -1.97 4.80 19.14
N ASP A 221 -3.27 5.05 19.03
CA ASP A 221 -3.88 6.34 19.29
C ASP A 221 -3.78 6.68 20.80
N GLU A 222 -3.97 5.70 21.69
CA GLU A 222 -3.78 5.89 23.14
C GLU A 222 -2.33 6.25 23.48
N ARG A 223 -1.35 5.60 22.82
CA ARG A 223 0.07 5.92 23.01
C ARG A 223 0.37 7.35 22.59
N GLU A 224 -0.17 7.80 21.47
CA GLU A 224 -0.03 9.16 20.98
C GLU A 224 -0.71 10.16 21.93
N ARG A 225 -1.96 9.92 22.31
CA ARG A 225 -2.73 10.76 23.24
C ARG A 225 -1.99 10.95 24.56
N LEU A 226 -1.52 9.88 25.19
CA LEU A 226 -0.76 9.93 26.43
C LEU A 226 0.56 10.71 26.27
N THR A 227 1.29 10.43 25.20
CA THR A 227 2.55 11.14 24.89
C THR A 227 2.32 12.65 24.75
N ASN A 228 1.30 13.04 24.00
CA ASN A 228 0.93 14.44 23.80
C ASN A 228 0.51 15.09 25.12
N ASN A 229 -0.32 14.41 25.92
CA ASN A 229 -0.73 14.90 27.24
C ASN A 229 0.46 15.12 28.19
N PHE A 230 1.41 14.18 28.25
CA PHE A 230 2.58 14.32 29.11
C PHE A 230 3.52 15.42 28.63
N ARG A 231 3.76 15.53 27.32
CA ARG A 231 4.59 16.60 26.74
C ARG A 231 3.96 17.98 26.97
N ASN A 232 2.65 18.11 26.77
CA ASN A 232 1.90 19.34 27.03
C ASN A 232 1.84 19.69 28.52
N SER A 233 2.04 18.71 29.40
CA SER A 233 2.20 18.91 30.84
C SER A 233 3.65 19.23 31.27
N GLY A 234 4.55 19.48 30.30
CA GLY A 234 5.94 19.88 30.55
C GLY A 234 6.91 18.70 30.71
N VAL A 235 6.51 17.46 30.45
CA VAL A 235 7.42 16.31 30.44
C VAL A 235 8.21 16.26 29.14
N PHE A 236 9.14 17.19 28.99
CA PHE A 236 9.85 17.51 27.75
C PHE A 236 10.50 16.31 27.04
N HIS A 237 11.13 15.41 27.81
CA HIS A 237 11.85 14.25 27.27
C HIS A 237 10.97 13.01 27.04
N PHE A 238 9.65 13.11 27.23
CA PHE A 238 8.77 11.96 27.05
C PHE A 238 8.54 11.68 25.55
N THR A 239 8.64 10.41 25.18
CA THR A 239 8.39 9.89 23.83
C THR A 239 7.53 8.63 23.91
N GLN A 240 6.97 8.21 22.77
CA GLN A 240 6.10 7.05 22.68
C GLN A 240 6.78 5.73 23.14
N ASP A 241 8.09 5.60 22.97
CA ASP A 241 8.86 4.38 23.30
C ASP A 241 8.84 4.00 24.79
N TYR A 242 8.51 4.96 25.66
CA TYR A 242 8.37 4.72 27.10
C TYR A 242 7.05 4.04 27.47
N ILE A 243 6.09 3.96 26.55
CA ILE A 243 4.78 3.32 26.77
C ILE A 243 4.77 1.98 26.05
N ARG A 244 4.71 0.90 26.83
CA ARG A 244 4.57 -0.48 26.35
C ARG A 244 3.20 -1.02 26.73
N PHE A 245 2.67 -1.89 25.88
CA PHE A 245 1.46 -2.65 26.17
C PHE A 245 1.84 -4.12 26.15
N GLU A 246 1.52 -4.82 27.23
CA GLU A 246 1.62 -6.27 27.29
C GLU A 246 0.20 -6.84 27.21
N HIS A 247 0.01 -7.74 26.26
CA HIS A 247 -1.27 -8.38 26.00
C HIS A 247 -1.16 -9.85 26.36
N ASP A 248 -1.95 -10.29 27.33
CA ASP A 248 -2.07 -11.69 27.71
C ASP A 248 -3.40 -12.26 27.21
N THR A 249 -3.31 -13.36 26.47
CA THR A 249 -4.42 -14.09 25.86
C THR A 249 -4.41 -15.57 26.22
N ILE A 250 -3.53 -16.02 27.12
CA ILE A 250 -3.34 -17.44 27.44
C ILE A 250 -4.40 -17.88 28.45
N GLY A 251 -5.21 -18.87 28.09
CA GLY A 251 -6.24 -19.43 28.98
C GLY A 251 -7.41 -18.48 29.28
N THR A 252 -7.51 -17.36 28.56
CA THR A 252 -8.47 -16.28 28.84
C THR A 252 -9.79 -16.40 28.08
N GLN A 253 -9.99 -17.47 27.29
CA GLN A 253 -11.22 -17.71 26.51
C GLN A 253 -11.59 -16.53 25.59
N LYS A 254 -10.64 -16.13 24.73
CA LYS A 254 -10.78 -15.02 23.77
C LYS A 254 -10.91 -13.62 24.41
N LYS A 255 -10.38 -13.48 25.63
CA LYS A 255 -10.24 -12.19 26.28
C LYS A 255 -8.80 -11.72 26.23
N VAL A 256 -8.60 -10.41 26.14
CA VAL A 256 -7.27 -9.80 26.23
C VAL A 256 -7.15 -9.09 27.56
N ASN A 257 -6.17 -9.50 28.36
CA ASN A 257 -5.75 -8.77 29.54
C ASN A 257 -4.60 -7.85 29.14
N ASN A 258 -4.76 -6.55 29.36
CA ASN A 258 -3.76 -5.57 28.95
C ASN A 258 -3.08 -4.94 30.16
N LEU A 259 -1.75 -4.95 30.17
CA LEU A 259 -0.93 -4.20 31.11
C LEU A 259 -0.24 -3.05 30.38
N ILE A 260 -0.56 -1.82 30.79
CA ILE A 260 0.14 -0.61 30.33
C ILE A 260 1.39 -0.44 31.19
N GLN A 261 2.56 -0.46 30.59
CA GLN A 261 3.81 -0.15 31.26
C GLN A 261 4.32 1.20 30.80
N ILE A 262 4.52 2.13 31.74
CA ILE A 262 5.18 3.40 31.45
C ILE A 262 6.51 3.46 32.20
N LEU A 263 7.59 3.39 31.44
CA LEU A 263 8.94 3.24 31.95
C LEU A 263 9.53 4.58 32.43
N ASN A 264 10.61 4.48 33.20
CA ASN A 264 11.43 5.63 33.55
C ASN A 264 12.26 6.12 32.35
N ARG A 265 12.66 7.40 32.38
CA ARG A 265 13.50 8.00 31.36
C ARG A 265 14.84 7.27 31.30
N THR A 266 15.26 6.92 30.10
CA THR A 266 16.58 6.33 29.86
C THR A 266 17.57 7.45 29.53
N ILE A 267 18.67 7.53 30.28
CA ILE A 267 19.79 8.42 30.01
C ILE A 267 21.00 7.54 29.69
N ARG A 268 21.57 7.74 28.50
CA ARG A 268 22.78 7.04 28.06
C ARG A 268 23.97 7.95 28.29
N ASN A 269 24.93 7.46 29.08
CA ASN A 269 26.27 8.01 29.21
C ASN A 269 27.22 7.15 28.35
N GLU A 270 28.48 7.56 28.21
CA GLU A 270 29.46 6.85 27.38
C GLU A 270 29.56 5.35 27.72
N ASP A 271 29.56 4.99 29.01
CA ASP A 271 29.74 3.61 29.47
C ASP A 271 28.52 3.01 30.21
N SER A 272 27.40 3.73 30.33
CA SER A 272 26.26 3.25 31.14
C SER A 272 24.89 3.76 30.71
N VAL A 273 23.86 3.00 31.08
CA VAL A 273 22.46 3.37 30.91
C VAL A 273 21.82 3.52 32.28
N VAL A 274 21.30 4.70 32.58
CA VAL A 274 20.63 5.00 33.86
C VAL A 274 19.15 5.24 33.61
N LEU A 275 18.30 4.64 34.45
CA LEU A 275 16.86 4.86 34.44
C LEU A 275 16.50 5.86 35.53
N VAL A 276 15.96 7.02 35.15
CA VAL A 276 15.57 8.08 36.09
C VAL A 276 14.08 8.42 35.97
N PRO A 277 13.38 8.74 37.07
CA PRO A 277 12.03 9.26 37.00
C PRO A 277 11.94 10.52 36.13
N PHE A 278 10.81 10.68 35.45
CA PHE A 278 10.54 11.88 34.66
C PHE A 278 10.33 13.10 35.55
N LYS A 279 10.64 14.27 35.02
CA LYS A 279 10.45 15.57 35.68
C LYS A 279 9.63 16.49 34.77
N ILE A 280 8.88 17.40 35.38
CA ILE A 280 8.20 18.49 34.68
C ILE A 280 9.19 19.64 34.52
N TYR A 281 9.36 20.09 33.29
CA TYR A 281 10.12 21.27 32.93
C TYR A 281 9.16 22.41 32.67
N LYS A 282 9.55 23.62 33.09
CA LYS A 282 8.81 24.85 32.83
C LYS A 282 9.66 25.73 31.92
N ILE A 283 9.00 26.42 31.01
CA ILE A 283 9.65 27.48 30.24
C ILE A 283 9.86 28.64 31.20
N LYS A 284 11.12 29.06 31.38
CA LYS A 284 11.46 30.19 32.24
C LYS A 284 11.25 31.51 31.51
N GLU A 285 11.76 31.61 30.30
CA GLU A 285 11.83 32.83 29.51
C GLU A 285 11.81 32.46 28.03
N VAL A 286 11.14 33.29 27.22
CA VAL A 286 11.10 33.16 25.75
C VAL A 286 11.58 34.47 25.17
N ASN A 287 12.78 34.46 24.62
CA ASN A 287 13.37 35.64 24.00
C ASN A 287 13.14 35.59 22.49
N ILE A 288 12.49 36.61 21.96
CA ILE A 288 12.20 36.78 20.54
C ILE A 288 13.06 37.92 20.03
N TYR A 289 13.99 37.61 19.14
CA TYR A 289 14.87 38.59 18.50
C TYR A 289 14.33 38.86 17.10
N THR A 290 13.84 40.07 16.86
CA THR A 290 13.21 40.47 15.58
C THR A 290 14.16 41.24 14.65
N ASP A 291 15.34 41.61 15.15
CA ASP A 291 16.37 42.44 14.51
C ASP A 291 17.64 41.64 14.14
N ASP A 292 17.48 40.42 13.62
CA ASP A 292 18.57 39.53 13.16
C ASP A 292 19.16 39.97 11.80
N ALA A 293 19.54 41.25 11.68
CA ALA A 293 20.39 41.69 10.58
C ALA A 293 21.84 41.22 10.84
N PHE A 294 22.56 40.83 9.79
CA PHE A 294 23.97 40.39 9.91
C PHE A 294 24.85 41.43 10.64
N GLU A 295 24.53 42.72 10.49
CA GLU A 295 25.22 43.84 11.13
C GLU A 295 24.96 43.98 12.64
N SER A 296 23.86 43.41 13.17
CA SER A 296 23.49 43.45 14.59
C SER A 296 23.88 42.18 15.37
N ARG A 297 24.44 41.15 14.71
CA ARG A 297 24.77 39.84 15.32
C ARG A 297 25.64 39.92 16.60
N ASN A 298 26.48 40.94 16.72
CA ASN A 298 27.37 41.14 17.88
C ASN A 298 26.91 42.26 18.82
N LYS A 299 25.77 42.90 18.56
CA LYS A 299 25.25 43.94 19.45
C LYS A 299 24.61 43.27 20.67
N PRO A 300 24.74 43.87 21.86
CA PRO A 300 24.03 43.39 23.03
C PRO A 300 22.53 43.50 22.78
N LEU A 301 21.83 42.40 23.05
CA LEU A 301 20.39 42.33 22.91
C LEU A 301 19.75 43.25 23.95
N GLN A 302 18.93 44.20 23.49
CA GLN A 302 18.14 45.05 24.38
C GLN A 302 16.81 44.36 24.69
N ASP A 303 16.44 44.34 25.96
CA ASP A 303 15.13 43.84 26.39
C ASP A 303 14.07 44.89 26.01
N SER A 304 12.94 44.44 25.46
CA SER A 304 11.82 45.33 25.11
C SER A 304 11.17 45.95 26.35
N ILE A 305 11.48 45.45 27.55
CA ILE A 305 10.90 45.87 28.84
C ILE A 305 11.89 46.75 29.65
N SER A 306 13.07 47.06 29.11
CA SER A 306 14.09 47.91 29.77
C SER A 306 14.26 49.28 29.12
#